data_AF-A0A7W6T9G1-F1
#
_entry.id   AF-A0A7W6T9G1-F1
#
_cell.length_a   1.000
_cell.length_b   1.000
_cell.length_c   1.000
_cell.angle_alpha   90.00
_cell.angle_beta   90.00
_cell.angle_gamma   90.00
#
_symmetry.space_group_name_H-M   'P 1'
#
loop_
_entity.id
_entity.type
_entity.pdbx_description
1 polymer ?
#
loop_
_entity_poly.entity_id
_entity_poly.type
_entity_poly.pdbx_seq_one_letter_code
_entity_poly.pdbx_strand_id
1 'polypeptide(L)'
;MVTDALLAHVAVMKYGYQLPLYRQEQMFAAQGITLDRQTLALWIGRVAWWLKPLHALLRHAVMSYPRLFADEMPLPVLDPGRGRTKVCQFWAIATDDRPWDGPAPPAVVYMFTEDRKAIRARQLFGDYDGILQVDGYAAYKGLIKSGAAGVLLRACTAEVLRRPRRDEIADRRGSAAANRDVLRR
;
A
#
# COMPACT_ATOMS: atom_id res chain seq x y z
N MET A 1 5.77 34.85 -7.11
CA MET A 1 4.93 33.67 -7.39
C MET A 1 5.82 32.44 -7.26
N VAL A 2 5.35 31.33 -6.65
CA VAL A 2 6.17 30.11 -6.56
C VAL A 2 6.30 29.46 -7.93
N THR A 3 7.48 28.95 -8.26
CA THR A 3 7.74 28.25 -9.52
C THR A 3 7.44 26.76 -9.41
N ASP A 4 7.12 26.11 -10.52
CA ASP A 4 6.88 24.66 -10.57
C ASP A 4 8.09 23.86 -10.11
N ALA A 5 9.31 24.35 -10.40
CA ALA A 5 10.55 23.75 -9.94
C ALA A 5 10.66 23.75 -8.41
N LEU A 6 10.27 24.84 -7.73
CA LEU A 6 10.29 24.89 -6.27
C LEU A 6 9.23 23.98 -5.66
N LEU A 7 8.03 23.93 -6.25
CA LEU A 7 6.97 22.99 -5.83
C LEU A 7 7.43 21.53 -5.95
N ALA A 8 8.03 21.18 -7.08
CA ALA A 8 8.57 19.85 -7.32
C ALA A 8 9.68 19.51 -6.33
N HIS A 9 10.61 20.45 -6.07
CA HIS A 9 11.67 20.26 -5.07
C HIS A 9 11.10 19.98 -3.69
N VAL A 10 10.18 20.81 -3.19
CA VAL A 10 9.57 20.65 -1.86
C VAL A 10 8.84 19.30 -1.74
N ALA A 11 8.12 18.89 -2.78
CA ALA A 11 7.42 17.62 -2.84
C ALA A 11 8.37 16.41 -2.86
N VAL A 12 9.41 16.44 -3.71
CA VAL A 12 10.41 15.38 -3.81
C VAL A 12 11.22 15.26 -2.53
N MET A 13 11.65 16.37 -1.93
CA MET A 13 12.33 16.35 -0.64
C MET A 13 11.45 15.75 0.44
N LYS A 14 10.14 16.08 0.47
CA LYS A 14 9.21 15.55 1.47
C LYS A 14 8.95 14.05 1.31
N TYR A 15 8.63 13.60 0.10
CA TYR A 15 8.11 12.25 -0.12
C TYR A 15 9.16 11.30 -0.70
N GLY A 16 10.06 11.78 -1.55
CA GLY A 16 11.16 10.98 -2.10
C GLY A 16 12.29 10.79 -1.09
N TYR A 17 12.71 11.88 -0.43
CA TYR A 17 13.83 11.87 0.53
C TYR A 17 13.40 11.89 1.99
N GLN A 18 12.10 11.80 2.28
CA GLN A 18 11.57 11.75 3.65
C GLN A 18 12.00 12.95 4.51
N LEU A 19 12.17 14.13 3.90
CA LEU A 19 12.57 15.35 4.56
C LEU A 19 11.35 16.16 5.02
N PRO A 20 11.01 16.17 6.32
CA PRO A 20 9.79 16.82 6.80
C PRO A 20 9.82 18.33 6.56
N LEU A 21 8.64 18.93 6.38
CA LEU A 21 8.51 20.35 5.97
C LEU A 21 9.19 21.34 6.92
N TYR A 22 9.18 21.08 8.23
CA TYR A 22 9.85 21.96 9.20
C TYR A 22 11.38 21.99 8.98
N ARG A 23 11.96 20.87 8.52
CA ARG A 23 13.38 20.78 8.24
C ARG A 23 13.71 21.49 6.93
N GLN A 24 12.83 21.42 5.94
CA GLN A 24 12.97 22.19 4.71
C GLN A 24 12.88 23.70 4.99
N GLU A 25 11.92 24.15 5.81
CA GLU A 25 11.82 25.53 6.30
C GLU A 25 13.13 26.02 6.93
N GLN A 26 13.73 25.22 7.83
CA GLN A 26 15.02 25.54 8.43
C GLN A 26 16.16 25.63 7.40
N MET A 27 16.17 24.75 6.39
CA MET A 27 17.17 24.79 5.31
C MET A 27 17.03 26.04 4.45
N PHE A 28 15.80 26.50 4.17
CA PHE A 28 15.57 27.77 3.49
C PHE A 28 15.99 28.95 4.35
N ALA A 29 15.66 28.94 5.65
CA ALA A 29 16.05 30.00 6.58
C ALA A 29 17.58 30.13 6.68
N ALA A 30 18.31 29.01 6.67
CA ALA A 30 19.78 29.01 6.63
C ALA A 30 20.37 29.67 5.37
N GLN A 31 19.59 29.76 4.29
CA GLN A 31 19.96 30.45 3.05
C GLN A 31 19.41 31.89 3.00
N GLY A 32 18.88 32.40 4.11
CA GLY A 32 18.26 33.73 4.20
C GLY A 32 16.85 33.81 3.61
N ILE A 33 16.21 32.67 3.32
CA ILE A 33 14.87 32.60 2.74
C ILE A 33 13.86 32.28 3.86
N THR A 34 13.08 33.29 4.26
CA THR A 34 12.04 33.13 5.27
C THR A 34 10.76 32.57 4.63
N LEU A 35 10.45 31.30 4.91
CA LEU A 35 9.24 30.62 4.46
C LEU A 35 8.60 29.92 5.65
N ASP A 36 7.32 30.21 5.90
CA ASP A 36 6.58 29.54 6.96
C ASP A 36 6.15 28.12 6.54
N ARG A 37 6.18 27.19 7.50
CA ARG A 37 5.76 25.79 7.32
C ARG A 37 4.33 25.62 6.78
N GLN A 38 3.38 26.46 7.16
CA GLN A 38 2.01 26.42 6.64
C GLN A 38 1.99 26.73 5.15
N THR A 39 2.84 27.65 4.68
CA THR A 39 3.00 27.94 3.25
C THR A 39 3.45 26.69 2.48
N LEU A 40 4.48 26.00 2.98
CA LEU A 40 4.95 24.73 2.38
C LEU A 40 3.84 23.66 2.40
N ALA A 41 3.07 23.57 3.48
CA ALA A 41 1.97 22.61 3.58
C ALA A 41 0.85 22.90 2.56
N LEU A 42 0.49 24.18 2.37
CA LEU A 42 -0.49 24.60 1.36
C LEU A 42 -0.01 24.28 -0.06
N TRP A 43 1.28 24.49 -0.34
CA TRP A 43 1.88 24.12 -1.63
C TRP A 43 1.80 22.63 -1.91
N ILE A 44 2.14 21.79 -0.92
CA ILE A 44 1.98 20.33 -1.04
C ILE A 44 0.52 19.94 -1.28
N GLY A 45 -0.43 20.59 -0.61
CA GLY A 45 -1.86 20.38 -0.85
C GLY A 45 -2.26 20.68 -2.30
N ARG A 46 -1.75 21.78 -2.87
CA ARG A 46 -2.01 22.15 -4.27
C ARG A 46 -1.38 21.18 -5.27
N VAL A 47 -0.15 20.73 -5.01
CA VAL A 47 0.51 19.69 -5.82
C VAL A 47 -0.31 18.40 -5.79
N ALA A 48 -0.77 17.97 -4.60
CA ALA A 48 -1.60 16.78 -4.46
C ALA A 48 -2.93 16.91 -5.22
N TRP A 49 -3.54 18.09 -5.24
CA TRP A 49 -4.75 18.36 -6.02
C TRP A 49 -4.51 18.16 -7.53
N TRP A 50 -3.42 18.71 -8.08
CA TRP A 50 -3.04 18.55 -9.48
C TRP A 50 -2.68 17.10 -9.86
N LEU A 51 -2.08 16.34 -8.94
CA LEU A 51 -1.71 14.94 -9.18
C LEU A 51 -2.89 13.96 -9.04
N LYS A 52 -4.02 14.39 -8.48
CA LYS A 52 -5.17 13.51 -8.23
C LYS A 52 -5.71 12.80 -9.48
N PRO A 53 -5.87 13.46 -10.65
CA PRO A 53 -6.31 12.77 -11.87
C PRO A 53 -5.29 11.73 -12.34
N LEU A 54 -3.99 12.03 -12.24
CA LEU A 54 -2.93 11.09 -12.59
C LEU A 54 -2.93 9.87 -11.67
N HIS A 55 -3.12 10.07 -10.36
CA HIS A 55 -3.29 8.99 -9.39
C HIS A 55 -4.51 8.12 -9.72
N ALA A 56 -5.64 8.72 -10.14
CA ALA A 56 -6.83 7.98 -10.56
C ALA A 56 -6.58 7.14 -11.82
N LEU A 57 -5.89 7.69 -12.82
CA LEU A 57 -5.48 6.96 -14.03
C LEU A 57 -4.53 5.81 -13.70
N LEU A 58 -3.52 6.06 -12.87
CA LEU A 58 -2.59 5.04 -12.40
C LEU A 58 -3.32 3.92 -11.66
N ARG A 59 -4.26 4.27 -10.78
CA ARG A 59 -5.12 3.29 -10.10
C ARG A 59 -5.87 2.44 -11.12
N HIS A 60 -6.54 3.06 -12.08
CA HIS A 60 -7.33 2.34 -13.08
C HIS A 60 -6.45 1.38 -13.89
N ALA A 61 -5.29 1.86 -14.35
CA ALA A 61 -4.32 1.04 -15.08
C ALA A 61 -3.82 -0.14 -14.23
N VAL A 62 -3.37 0.10 -12.99
CA VAL A 62 -2.90 -0.97 -12.09
C VAL A 62 -4.02 -1.99 -11.86
N MET A 63 -5.23 -1.55 -11.53
CA MET A 63 -6.36 -2.44 -11.24
C MET A 63 -6.86 -3.25 -12.46
N SER A 64 -6.41 -2.92 -13.68
CA SER A 64 -6.75 -3.66 -14.90
C SER A 64 -5.84 -4.87 -15.16
N TYR A 65 -4.71 -4.98 -14.47
CA TYR A 65 -3.78 -6.09 -14.67
C TYR A 65 -4.34 -7.39 -14.07
N PRO A 66 -4.09 -8.54 -14.70
CA PRO A 66 -4.63 -9.84 -14.26
C PRO A 66 -4.03 -10.33 -12.94
N ARG A 67 -2.91 -9.74 -12.51
CA ARG A 67 -2.21 -10.07 -11.28
C ARG A 67 -1.78 -8.81 -10.55
N LEU A 68 -2.11 -8.78 -9.26
CA LEU A 68 -1.76 -7.72 -8.33
C LEU A 68 -1.09 -8.28 -7.09
N PHE A 69 -0.19 -7.50 -6.52
CA PHE A 69 0.35 -7.67 -5.19
C PHE A 69 -0.25 -6.59 -4.30
N ALA A 70 -0.80 -6.98 -3.15
CA ALA A 70 -1.30 -6.03 -2.16
C ALA A 70 -0.63 -6.28 -0.82
N ASP A 71 -0.21 -5.18 -0.20
CA ASP A 71 0.36 -5.15 1.14
C ASP A 71 -0.23 -3.97 1.91
N GLU A 72 -0.54 -4.18 3.18
CA GLU A 72 -1.15 -3.16 4.02
C GLU A 72 -0.41 -2.92 5.33
N MET A 73 -0.02 -1.67 5.54
CA MET A 73 0.70 -1.24 6.72
C MET A 73 -0.22 -0.43 7.64
N PRO A 74 -0.28 -0.74 8.96
CA PRO A 74 -0.92 0.15 9.91
C PRO A 74 -0.17 1.49 9.96
N LEU A 75 -0.92 2.59 9.88
CA LEU A 75 -0.37 3.94 9.92
C LEU A 75 -0.99 4.72 11.09
N PRO A 76 -0.21 5.09 12.13
CA PRO A 76 -0.68 6.00 13.18
C PRO A 76 -0.90 7.40 12.60
N VAL A 77 -2.13 7.91 12.68
CA VAL A 77 -2.50 9.25 12.21
C VAL A 77 -3.05 10.06 13.36
N LEU A 78 -2.66 11.33 13.46
CA LEU A 78 -3.18 12.24 14.47
C LEU A 78 -4.71 12.37 14.34
N ASP A 79 -5.41 12.30 15.46
CA ASP A 79 -6.85 12.53 15.58
C ASP A 79 -7.05 13.70 16.57
N PRO A 80 -6.89 14.96 16.10
CA PRO A 80 -6.81 16.13 16.98
C PRO A 80 -8.04 16.29 17.89
N GLY A 81 -9.23 15.92 17.40
CA GLY A 81 -10.46 15.97 18.19
C GLY A 81 -10.48 15.01 19.39
N ARG A 82 -9.57 14.03 19.44
CA ARG A 82 -9.45 13.06 20.53
C ARG A 82 -8.13 13.13 21.29
N GLY A 83 -7.23 14.04 20.92
CA GLY A 83 -5.91 14.20 21.55
C GLY A 83 -5.01 12.95 21.48
N ARG A 84 -5.29 12.02 20.55
CA ARG A 84 -4.55 10.75 20.39
C ARG A 84 -4.37 10.41 18.92
N THR A 85 -3.60 9.36 18.62
CA THR A 85 -3.52 8.82 17.26
C THR A 85 -4.62 7.78 17.03
N LYS A 86 -5.23 7.80 15.85
CA LYS A 86 -6.03 6.68 15.32
C LYS A 86 -5.17 5.80 14.42
N VAL A 87 -5.42 4.49 14.43
CA VAL A 87 -4.74 3.54 13.55
C VAL A 87 -5.49 3.49 12.21
N CYS A 88 -4.89 4.09 11.19
CA CYS A 88 -5.32 4.01 9.81
C CYS A 88 -4.56 2.90 9.08
N GLN A 89 -4.82 2.76 7.79
CA GLN A 89 -4.18 1.76 6.94
C GLN A 89 -3.69 2.40 5.65
N PHE A 90 -2.47 2.06 5.28
CA PHE A 90 -1.86 2.44 4.02
C PHE A 90 -1.64 1.18 3.21
N TRP A 91 -2.09 1.18 1.96
CA TRP A 91 -2.09 0.03 1.08
C TRP A 91 -1.17 0.30 -0.10
N ALA A 92 -0.25 -0.60 -0.37
CA ALA A 92 0.52 -0.64 -1.60
C ALA A 92 -0.10 -1.70 -2.51
N ILE A 93 -0.59 -1.28 -3.67
CA ILE A 93 -1.13 -2.19 -4.70
C ILE A 93 -0.17 -2.09 -5.88
N ALA A 94 0.53 -3.17 -6.16
CA ALA A 94 1.59 -3.21 -7.15
C ALA A 94 1.31 -4.26 -8.24
N THR A 95 1.88 -4.03 -9.40
CA THR A 95 2.02 -4.98 -10.49
C THR A 95 3.46 -4.95 -10.98
N ASP A 96 4.06 -6.13 -11.15
CA ASP A 96 5.40 -6.27 -11.71
C ASP A 96 5.54 -7.68 -12.28
N ASP A 97 5.39 -7.79 -13.60
CA ASP A 97 5.49 -9.07 -14.30
C ASP A 97 6.90 -9.30 -14.90
N ARG A 98 7.85 -8.38 -14.71
CA ARG A 98 9.21 -8.49 -15.26
C ARG A 98 9.94 -9.78 -14.86
N PRO A 99 9.80 -10.33 -13.63
CA PRO A 99 10.43 -11.61 -13.29
C PRO A 99 9.92 -12.81 -14.10
N TRP A 100 8.84 -12.65 -14.87
CA TRP A 100 8.25 -13.67 -15.74
C TRP A 100 8.21 -13.23 -17.21
N ASP A 101 9.05 -12.26 -17.59
CA ASP A 101 9.11 -11.68 -18.95
C ASP A 101 7.75 -11.14 -19.42
N GLY A 102 6.95 -10.62 -18.48
CA GLY A 102 5.66 -10.04 -18.79
C GLY A 102 5.79 -8.68 -19.48
N PRO A 103 4.87 -8.33 -20.40
CA PRO A 103 4.93 -7.09 -21.18
C PRO A 103 4.53 -5.84 -20.39
N ALA A 104 4.01 -6.02 -19.18
CA ALA A 104 3.49 -4.96 -18.33
C ALA A 104 4.62 -4.14 -17.68
N PRO A 105 4.63 -2.80 -17.80
CA PRO A 105 5.54 -1.97 -17.01
C PRO A 105 5.22 -2.10 -15.51
N PRO A 106 6.23 -2.14 -14.63
CA PRO A 106 6.00 -2.20 -13.20
C PRO A 106 5.35 -0.91 -12.71
N ALA A 107 4.35 -1.05 -11.83
CA ALA A 107 3.64 0.09 -11.27
C ALA A 107 3.17 -0.19 -9.85
N VAL A 108 3.06 0.86 -9.05
CA VAL A 108 2.47 0.82 -7.70
C VAL A 108 1.51 1.98 -7.53
N VAL A 109 0.33 1.71 -6.99
CA VAL A 109 -0.60 2.71 -6.51
C VAL A 109 -0.77 2.58 -5.01
N TYR A 110 -0.66 3.71 -4.34
CA TYR A 110 -0.88 3.79 -2.90
C TYR A 110 -2.29 4.27 -2.58
N MET A 111 -2.92 3.60 -1.61
CA MET A 111 -4.26 3.92 -1.13
C MET A 111 -4.26 4.10 0.38
N PHE A 112 -5.05 5.05 0.87
CA PHE A 112 -5.22 5.31 2.29
C PHE A 112 -6.64 5.00 2.74
N THR A 113 -6.78 4.34 3.89
CA THR A 113 -8.07 4.09 4.54
C THR A 113 -8.03 4.49 6.00
N GLU A 114 -9.13 5.06 6.50
CA GLU A 114 -9.15 5.68 7.83
C GLU A 114 -9.14 4.70 9.01
N ASP A 115 -9.35 3.41 8.76
CA ASP A 115 -9.37 2.34 9.76
C ASP A 115 -8.85 1.02 9.18
N ARG A 116 -8.65 0.02 10.04
CA ARG A 116 -8.26 -1.35 9.67
C ARG A 116 -9.44 -2.33 9.54
N LYS A 117 -10.62 -1.86 9.14
CA LYS A 117 -11.79 -2.75 9.03
C LYS A 117 -11.72 -3.58 7.75
N ALA A 118 -12.16 -4.83 7.82
CA ALA A 118 -12.17 -5.73 6.64
C ALA A 118 -12.98 -5.18 5.45
N ILE A 119 -13.99 -4.34 5.70
CA ILE A 119 -14.75 -3.65 4.66
C ILE A 119 -13.87 -2.81 3.72
N ARG A 120 -12.70 -2.34 4.19
CA ARG A 120 -11.76 -1.54 3.40
C ARG A 120 -11.15 -2.35 2.26
N ALA A 121 -10.78 -3.60 2.50
CA ALA A 121 -10.34 -4.50 1.44
C ALA A 121 -11.44 -4.67 0.37
N ARG A 122 -12.70 -4.83 0.79
CA ARG A 122 -13.85 -4.93 -0.14
C ARG A 122 -14.05 -3.67 -0.96
N GLN A 123 -13.87 -2.49 -0.37
CA GLN A 123 -13.97 -1.21 -1.08
C GLN A 123 -12.83 -1.00 -2.09
N LEU A 124 -11.65 -1.59 -1.84
CA LEU A 124 -10.50 -1.47 -2.73
C LEU A 124 -10.54 -2.48 -3.89
N PHE A 125 -10.94 -3.72 -3.61
CA PHE A 125 -10.82 -4.86 -4.54
C PHE A 125 -12.15 -5.52 -4.92
N GLY A 126 -13.31 -4.98 -4.50
CA GLY A 126 -14.61 -5.63 -4.69
C GLY A 126 -14.99 -5.87 -6.16
N ASP A 127 -14.51 -4.99 -7.04
CA ASP A 127 -14.73 -5.05 -8.50
C ASP A 127 -13.53 -5.64 -9.25
N TYR A 128 -12.46 -6.02 -8.53
CA TYR A 128 -11.29 -6.64 -9.14
C TYR A 128 -11.59 -8.10 -9.50
N ASP A 129 -11.17 -8.51 -10.69
CA ASP A 129 -11.27 -9.87 -11.21
C ASP A 129 -9.89 -10.31 -11.69
N GLY A 130 -9.29 -11.28 -11.00
CA GLY A 130 -7.90 -11.67 -11.23
C GLY A 130 -7.21 -12.20 -9.99
N ILE A 131 -5.89 -12.35 -10.09
CA ILE A 131 -5.05 -12.90 -9.03
C ILE A 131 -4.63 -11.76 -8.10
N LEU A 132 -4.84 -11.94 -6.80
CA LEU A 132 -4.38 -11.00 -5.77
C LEU A 132 -3.46 -11.75 -4.80
N GLN A 133 -2.18 -11.42 -4.86
CA GLN A 133 -1.16 -11.95 -3.95
C GLN A 133 -1.06 -11.08 -2.70
N VAL A 134 -1.25 -11.69 -1.53
CA VAL A 134 -1.35 -10.99 -0.23
C VAL A 134 -0.53 -11.67 0.85
N ASP A 135 -0.24 -10.96 1.94
CA ASP A 135 0.49 -11.43 3.11
C ASP A 135 -0.31 -12.42 4.01
N GLY A 136 -1.59 -12.64 3.70
CA GLY A 136 -2.48 -13.50 4.47
C GLY A 136 -3.23 -12.80 5.60
N TYR A 137 -3.32 -11.47 5.58
CA TYR A 137 -4.20 -10.72 6.48
C TYR A 137 -5.67 -11.15 6.33
N ALA A 138 -6.35 -11.31 7.47
CA ALA A 138 -7.69 -11.89 7.52
C ALA A 138 -8.74 -11.10 6.74
N ALA A 139 -8.54 -9.79 6.52
CA ALA A 139 -9.48 -8.96 5.77
C ALA A 139 -9.68 -9.43 4.33
N TYR A 140 -8.66 -10.02 3.71
CA TYR A 140 -8.75 -10.50 2.32
C TYR A 140 -9.69 -11.70 2.17
N LYS A 141 -9.89 -12.51 3.22
CA LYS A 141 -10.77 -13.69 3.15
C LYS A 141 -12.20 -13.35 2.72
N GLY A 142 -12.68 -12.15 3.08
CA GLY A 142 -14.00 -11.66 2.68
C GLY A 142 -14.13 -11.25 1.21
N LEU A 143 -13.05 -11.28 0.42
CA LEU A 143 -13.01 -10.96 -1.01
C LEU A 143 -13.30 -12.17 -1.90
N ILE A 144 -13.13 -13.40 -1.38
CA ILE A 144 -13.37 -14.62 -2.15
C ILE A 144 -14.87 -14.66 -2.48
N LYS A 145 -15.22 -14.49 -3.77
CA LYS A 145 -16.58 -14.67 -4.27
C LYS A 145 -16.81 -16.16 -4.54
N SER A 146 -18.01 -16.66 -4.23
CA SER A 146 -18.46 -17.98 -4.66
C SER A 146 -18.90 -17.90 -6.13
N GLY A 147 -18.01 -18.20 -7.07
CA GLY A 147 -18.28 -18.18 -8.52
C GLY A 147 -17.01 -18.20 -9.39
N ALA A 148 -17.16 -18.23 -10.72
CA ALA A 148 -16.05 -18.29 -11.68
C ALA A 148 -15.35 -16.94 -11.91
N ALA A 149 -16.01 -15.82 -11.58
CA ALA A 149 -15.47 -14.46 -11.67
C ALA A 149 -15.26 -13.90 -10.25
N GLY A 150 -14.09 -13.33 -9.99
CA GLY A 150 -13.74 -12.76 -8.69
C GLY A 150 -12.26 -12.90 -8.32
N VAL A 151 -11.94 -12.39 -7.14
CA VAL A 151 -10.57 -12.33 -6.66
C VAL A 151 -10.06 -13.72 -6.29
N LEU A 152 -9.01 -14.16 -6.97
CA LEU A 152 -8.27 -15.37 -6.65
C LEU A 152 -7.08 -15.02 -5.74
N LEU A 153 -7.20 -15.33 -4.45
CA LEU A 153 -6.14 -15.05 -3.50
C LEU A 153 -4.95 -16.00 -3.66
N ARG A 154 -3.74 -15.45 -3.57
CA ARG A 154 -2.47 -16.19 -3.45
C ARG A 154 -1.69 -15.67 -2.27
N ALA A 155 -1.01 -16.57 -1.56
CA ALA A 155 -0.13 -16.17 -0.46
C ALA A 155 1.19 -15.63 -1.02
N CYS A 156 1.71 -14.55 -0.42
CA CYS A 156 3.03 -14.04 -0.73
C CYS A 156 4.11 -14.98 -0.16
N THR A 157 4.94 -15.55 -1.03
CA THR A 157 5.97 -16.53 -0.64
C THR A 157 6.98 -15.95 0.34
N ALA A 158 7.33 -14.67 0.20
CA ALA A 158 8.23 -13.99 1.12
C ALA A 158 7.66 -13.94 2.55
N GLU A 159 6.35 -13.74 2.68
CA GLU A 159 5.69 -13.72 3.98
C GLU A 159 5.60 -15.13 4.58
N VAL A 160 5.28 -16.13 3.77
CA VAL A 160 5.32 -17.55 4.19
C VAL A 160 6.70 -17.94 4.72
N LEU A 161 7.77 -17.44 4.10
CA LEU A 161 9.15 -17.71 4.52
C LEU A 161 9.58 -16.91 5.77
N ARG A 162 9.06 -15.69 5.96
CA ARG A 162 9.35 -14.85 7.14
C ARG A 162 8.58 -15.30 8.38
N ARG A 163 7.42 -15.93 8.22
CA ARG A 163 6.70 -16.51 9.35
C ARG A 163 7.51 -17.68 9.89
N PRO A 164 7.91 -17.66 11.18
CA PRO A 164 8.52 -18.83 11.78
C PRO A 164 7.54 -20.00 11.63
N ARG A 165 8.03 -21.18 11.23
CA ARG A 165 7.24 -22.43 11.24
C ARG A 165 6.77 -22.72 12.67
N ARG A 166 5.69 -22.09 13.12
CA ARG A 166 5.11 -22.32 14.45
C ARG A 166 4.23 -23.57 14.50
N ASP A 167 3.90 -24.14 13.34
CA ASP A 167 2.93 -25.24 13.25
C ASP A 167 3.57 -26.64 13.10
N GLU A 168 4.90 -26.78 13.15
CA GLU A 168 5.57 -28.10 13.12
C GLU A 168 5.92 -28.67 14.52
N ILE A 169 5.67 -27.95 15.61
CA ILE A 169 5.98 -28.39 16.99
C ILE A 169 4.73 -28.63 17.86
N ALA A 170 3.55 -28.14 17.46
CA ALA A 170 2.33 -28.31 18.26
C ALA A 170 1.59 -29.66 18.04
N ASP A 171 1.89 -30.39 16.95
CA ASP A 171 1.07 -31.56 16.55
C ASP A 171 1.76 -32.92 16.68
N ARG A 172 2.93 -33.00 17.36
CA ARG A 172 3.62 -34.28 17.62
C ARG A 172 3.22 -34.97 18.92
N ARG A 173 2.11 -34.57 19.55
CA ARG A 173 1.50 -35.30 20.68
C ARG A 173 0.01 -35.52 20.45
N GLY A 174 -0.35 -36.32 19.44
CA GLY A 174 -1.70 -36.87 19.37
C GLY A 174 -2.18 -37.30 17.99
N SER A 175 -1.88 -38.54 17.64
CA SER A 175 -2.65 -39.39 16.71
C SER A 175 -2.45 -39.24 15.19
N ALA A 176 -1.56 -40.12 14.72
CA ALA A 176 -1.58 -40.90 13.48
C ALA A 176 -2.67 -40.69 12.40
N ALA A 177 -2.15 -40.67 11.16
CA ALA A 177 -2.72 -41.12 9.89
C ALA A 177 -3.69 -40.17 9.13
N ALA A 178 -3.19 -39.53 8.06
CA ALA A 178 -3.61 -39.80 6.68
C ALA A 178 -2.96 -38.83 5.66
N ASN A 179 -2.50 -39.42 4.54
CA ASN A 179 -2.18 -38.84 3.23
C ASN A 179 -1.20 -37.65 3.11
N ARG A 180 0.05 -38.04 2.81
CA ARG A 180 0.95 -37.28 1.92
C ARG A 180 0.40 -37.33 0.50
N ASP A 181 0.07 -36.17 -0.07
CA ASP A 181 0.30 -35.84 -1.49
C ASP A 181 -0.48 -34.57 -1.85
N VAL A 182 0.10 -33.39 -1.63
CA VAL A 182 -0.08 -32.23 -2.50
C VAL A 182 1.09 -31.28 -2.22
N LEU A 183 2.16 -31.36 -3.03
CA LEU A 183 3.09 -30.25 -3.32
C LEU A 183 4.12 -30.74 -4.35
N ARG A 184 3.62 -31.12 -5.53
CA ARG A 184 4.38 -31.17 -6.78
C ARG A 184 3.46 -30.83 -7.95
N ARG A 185 3.54 -29.58 -8.39
CA ARG A 185 3.63 -29.11 -9.78
C ARG A 185 3.43 -27.60 -9.81
#